data_AF-A0A836QUP1-F1
#
_entry.id   AF-A0A836QUP1-F1
#
_cell.length_a   1.000
_cell.length_b   1.000
_cell.length_c   1.000
_cell.angle_alpha   90.00
_cell.angle_beta   90.00
_cell.angle_gamma   90.00
#
_symmetry.space_group_name_H-M   'P 1'
#
loop_
_entity.id
_entity.type
_entity.pdbx_description
1 polymer ?
#
loop_
_entity_poly.entity_id
_entity_poly.type
_entity_poly.pdbx_seq_one_letter_code
_entity_poly.pdbx_strand_id
1 'polypeptide(L)'
;MNPTEQNQTNETNQRKKPKAYTGDKAPMVNMTMLKTSKAVTGAIERIVIRRSWIQSRKGELFEAFKSTDPAEKKDAYLEAERLVASLPTLSEKEERLQEKLPEIQKAERAQLENLQFPDFGI
;
A
#
# COMPACT_ATOMS: atom_id res chain seq x y z
N MET A 1 -38.10 -42.37 3.26
CA MET A 1 -37.91 -42.12 1.82
C MET A 1 -37.46 -40.67 1.67
N ASN A 2 -36.27 -40.44 1.14
CA ASN A 2 -35.85 -39.14 0.60
C ASN A 2 -36.63 -38.89 -0.71
N PRO A 3 -36.74 -37.61 -1.12
CA PRO A 3 -35.79 -37.17 -2.12
C PRO A 3 -35.09 -35.85 -1.75
N THR A 4 -33.84 -35.85 -2.18
CA THR A 4 -32.81 -34.84 -2.21
C THR A 4 -33.23 -33.54 -2.92
N GLU A 5 -32.99 -32.38 -2.31
CA GLU A 5 -32.78 -31.13 -3.04
C GLU A 5 -31.30 -30.76 -2.94
N GLN A 6 -30.57 -31.06 -4.01
CA GLN A 6 -29.25 -30.51 -4.30
C GLN A 6 -29.45 -29.10 -4.83
N ASN A 7 -29.20 -28.07 -4.01
CA ASN A 7 -28.86 -26.77 -4.54
C ASN A 7 -27.34 -26.69 -4.70
N GLN A 8 -26.90 -27.03 -5.92
CA GLN A 8 -25.62 -26.61 -6.45
C GLN A 8 -25.64 -25.09 -6.64
N THR A 9 -24.85 -24.37 -5.86
CA THR A 9 -24.28 -23.09 -6.29
C THR A 9 -22.78 -23.22 -6.23
N ASN A 10 -22.22 -23.88 -7.26
CA ASN A 10 -20.84 -23.65 -7.67
C ASN A 10 -20.76 -22.26 -8.31
N GLU A 11 -20.90 -21.22 -7.49
CA GLU A 11 -20.45 -19.90 -7.90
C GLU A 11 -18.93 -19.90 -7.82
N THR A 12 -18.33 -20.00 -8.99
CA THR A 12 -16.94 -19.64 -9.28
C THR A 12 -16.51 -18.45 -8.43
N ASN A 13 -15.74 -18.73 -7.37
CA ASN A 13 -14.95 -17.77 -6.62
C ASN A 13 -13.85 -17.20 -7.54
N GLN A 14 -14.24 -16.39 -8.53
CA GLN A 14 -13.31 -15.54 -9.24
C GLN A 14 -12.82 -14.52 -8.22
N ARG A 15 -11.65 -14.79 -7.62
CA ARG A 15 -10.92 -13.85 -6.76
C ARG A 15 -10.78 -12.54 -7.53
N LYS A 16 -11.65 -11.56 -7.24
CA LYS A 16 -11.51 -10.19 -7.76
C LYS A 16 -10.10 -9.73 -7.40
N LYS A 17 -9.33 -9.33 -8.40
CA LYS A 17 -7.99 -8.79 -8.16
C LYS A 17 -8.11 -7.63 -7.17
N PRO A 18 -7.29 -7.58 -6.11
CA PRO A 18 -7.35 -6.49 -5.16
C PRO A 18 -7.16 -5.15 -5.88
N LYS A 19 -8.01 -4.17 -5.56
CA LYS A 19 -7.95 -2.83 -6.16
C LYS A 19 -6.57 -2.23 -5.91
N ALA A 20 -6.00 -1.57 -6.92
CA ALA A 20 -4.74 -0.84 -6.77
C ALA A 20 -4.87 0.24 -5.68
N TYR A 21 -3.83 0.38 -4.88
CA TYR A 21 -3.77 1.39 -3.83
C TYR A 21 -3.59 2.78 -4.46
N THR A 22 -4.47 3.72 -4.11
CA THR A 22 -4.55 5.06 -4.72
C THR A 22 -3.95 6.15 -3.84
N GLY A 23 -3.51 5.83 -2.63
CA GLY A 23 -2.97 6.82 -1.69
C GLY A 23 -4.04 7.59 -0.90
N ASP A 24 -5.33 7.31 -1.11
CA ASP A 24 -6.45 7.96 -0.39
C ASP A 24 -6.47 7.64 1.11
N LYS A 25 -6.01 6.45 1.48
CA LYS A 25 -5.83 6.00 2.86
C LYS A 25 -4.36 5.97 3.25
N ALA A 26 -4.07 5.98 4.55
CA ALA A 26 -2.69 5.78 5.02
C ALA A 26 -2.22 4.35 4.72
N PRO A 27 -0.95 4.15 4.32
CA PRO A 27 -0.45 2.82 4.04
C PRO A 27 -0.24 2.02 5.33
N MET A 28 -0.76 0.80 5.36
CA MET A 28 -0.45 -0.16 6.41
C MET A 28 0.95 -0.72 6.17
N VAL A 29 1.90 -0.27 6.98
CA VAL A 29 3.30 -0.71 6.94
C VAL A 29 3.65 -1.28 8.30
N ASN A 30 3.68 -2.61 8.39
CA ASN A 30 4.14 -3.31 9.58
C ASN A 30 5.52 -3.92 9.30
N MET A 31 6.56 -3.29 9.86
CA MET A 31 7.96 -3.64 9.60
C MET A 31 8.34 -5.08 10.00
N THR A 32 7.57 -5.74 10.87
CA THR A 32 7.85 -7.13 11.28
C THR A 32 7.26 -8.16 10.32
N MET A 33 6.29 -7.76 9.50
CA MET A 33 5.59 -8.64 8.54
C MET A 33 6.23 -8.60 7.15
N LEU A 34 7.12 -7.64 6.88
CA LEU A 34 7.78 -7.47 5.58
C LEU A 34 9.05 -8.33 5.53
N LYS A 35 8.90 -9.58 5.08
CA LYS A 35 9.98 -10.58 5.05
C LYS A 35 10.66 -10.73 3.69
N THR A 36 10.08 -10.19 2.63
CA THR A 36 10.59 -10.32 1.25
C THR A 36 10.88 -8.97 0.64
N SER A 37 11.84 -8.92 -0.29
CA SER A 37 12.22 -7.69 -0.98
C SER A 37 11.01 -7.09 -1.70
N LYS A 38 10.19 -7.94 -2.34
CA LYS A 38 8.92 -7.56 -2.97
C LYS A 38 7.94 -6.89 -2.00
N ALA A 39 7.83 -7.39 -0.78
CA ALA A 39 6.94 -6.80 0.22
C ALA A 39 7.44 -5.43 0.68
N VAL A 40 8.76 -5.28 0.86
CA VAL A 40 9.42 -4.02 1.22
C VAL A 40 9.28 -2.98 0.12
N THR A 41 9.63 -3.33 -1.13
CA THR A 41 9.49 -2.41 -2.27
C THR A 41 8.04 -1.99 -2.48
N GLY A 42 7.10 -2.94 -2.39
CA GLY A 42 5.67 -2.61 -2.45
C GLY A 42 5.21 -1.71 -1.30
N ALA A 43 5.82 -1.78 -0.12
CA ALA A 43 5.53 -0.86 0.98
C ALA A 43 6.08 0.55 0.71
N ILE A 44 7.29 0.66 0.16
CA ILE A 44 7.89 1.92 -0.29
C ILE A 44 7.00 2.57 -1.37
N GLU A 45 6.58 1.82 -2.38
CA GLU A 45 5.68 2.31 -3.43
C GLU A 45 4.38 2.91 -2.86
N ARG A 46 3.77 2.24 -1.87
CA ARG A 46 2.56 2.79 -1.22
C ARG A 46 2.84 4.09 -0.45
N ILE A 47 4.02 4.25 0.13
CA ILE A 47 4.42 5.51 0.78
C ILE A 47 4.56 6.62 -0.27
N VAL A 48 5.23 6.33 -1.39
CA VAL A 48 5.39 7.28 -2.51
C VAL A 48 4.04 7.70 -3.06
N ILE A 49 3.16 6.74 -3.37
CA ILE A 49 1.79 7.01 -3.85
C ILE A 49 1.02 7.88 -2.84
N ARG A 50 1.14 7.60 -1.54
CA ARG A 50 0.48 8.42 -0.50
C ARG A 50 0.98 9.86 -0.50
N ARG A 51 2.30 10.09 -0.60
CA ARG A 51 2.85 11.45 -0.65
C ARG A 51 2.40 12.20 -1.87
N SER A 52 2.43 11.57 -3.04
CA SER A 52 1.93 12.18 -4.29
C SER A 52 0.45 12.52 -4.18
N TRP A 53 -0.36 11.63 -3.58
CA TRP A 53 -1.76 11.90 -3.30
C TRP A 53 -1.93 13.11 -2.37
N ILE A 54 -1.20 13.18 -1.25
CA ILE A 54 -1.23 14.34 -0.32
C ILE A 54 -0.89 15.63 -1.07
N GLN A 55 0.16 15.62 -1.90
CA GLN A 55 0.59 16.78 -2.66
C GLN A 55 -0.49 17.24 -3.65
N SER A 56 -1.18 16.29 -4.30
CA SER A 56 -2.27 16.61 -5.23
C SER A 56 -3.47 17.31 -4.56
N ARG A 57 -3.70 17.06 -3.26
CA ARG A 57 -4.80 17.67 -2.48
C ARG A 57 -4.58 19.14 -2.15
N LYS A 58 -3.33 19.65 -2.27
CA LYS A 58 -2.97 21.01 -1.84
C LYS A 58 -3.86 22.09 -2.49
N GLY A 59 -4.09 21.98 -3.80
CA GLY A 59 -4.91 22.95 -4.54
C GLY A 59 -6.35 22.96 -4.06
N GLU A 60 -6.99 21.80 -4.04
CA GLU A 60 -8.38 21.64 -3.60
C GLU A 60 -8.61 22.15 -2.16
N LEU A 61 -7.73 21.77 -1.23
CA LEU A 61 -7.83 22.22 0.16
C LEU A 61 -7.59 23.72 0.32
N PHE A 62 -6.69 24.30 -0.49
CA PHE A 62 -6.47 25.74 -0.47
C PHE A 62 -7.68 26.53 -1.00
N GLU A 63 -8.32 26.04 -2.06
CA GLU A 63 -9.56 26.64 -2.57
C GLU A 63 -10.69 26.55 -1.53
N ALA A 64 -10.91 25.38 -0.93
CA ALA A 64 -11.90 25.20 0.14
C ALA A 64 -11.60 26.08 1.37
N PHE A 65 -10.32 26.27 1.73
CA PHE A 65 -9.92 27.15 2.82
C PHE A 65 -10.26 28.64 2.57
N LYS A 66 -10.35 29.07 1.31
CA LYS A 66 -10.77 30.44 0.96
C LYS A 66 -12.29 30.63 1.05
N SER A 67 -13.07 29.57 1.26
CA SER A 67 -14.53 29.65 1.37
C SER A 67 -14.99 30.64 2.43
N THR A 68 -16.13 31.28 2.16
CA THR A 68 -16.85 32.11 3.13
C THR A 68 -17.67 31.29 4.11
N ASP A 69 -17.93 30.01 3.81
CA ASP A 69 -18.53 29.07 4.74
C ASP A 69 -17.52 28.70 5.85
N PRO A 70 -17.82 29.02 7.13
CA PRO A 70 -16.95 28.67 8.25
C PRO A 70 -16.72 27.17 8.40
N ALA A 71 -17.70 26.32 8.06
CA ALA A 71 -17.58 24.87 8.18
C ALA A 71 -16.56 24.32 7.17
N GLU A 72 -16.74 24.66 5.89
CA GLU A 72 -15.84 24.26 4.80
C GLU A 72 -14.41 24.73 5.05
N LYS A 73 -14.22 25.99 5.47
CA LYS A 73 -12.90 26.53 5.82
C LYS A 73 -12.23 25.74 6.94
N LYS A 74 -12.98 25.43 8.00
CA LYS A 74 -12.46 24.69 9.16
C LYS A 74 -12.09 23.26 8.76
N ASP A 75 -12.92 22.58 8.00
CA ASP A 75 -12.67 21.21 7.56
C ASP A 75 -11.44 21.13 6.64
N ALA A 76 -11.29 22.09 5.71
CA ALA A 76 -10.12 22.19 4.85
C ALA A 76 -8.83 22.40 5.65
N TYR A 77 -8.87 23.26 6.67
CA TYR A 77 -7.74 23.51 7.58
C TYR A 77 -7.35 22.24 8.36
N LEU A 78 -8.32 21.59 9.02
CA LEU A 78 -8.08 20.40 9.83
C LEU A 78 -7.55 19.23 8.98
N GLU A 79 -8.08 19.04 7.78
CA GLU A 79 -7.58 18.02 6.86
C GLU A 79 -6.14 18.36 6.42
N ALA A 80 -5.85 19.61 6.05
CA ALA A 80 -4.50 20.02 5.69
C ALA A 80 -3.50 19.78 6.82
N GLU A 81 -3.83 20.18 8.06
CA GLU A 81 -3.00 19.91 9.24
C GLU A 81 -2.73 18.43 9.44
N ARG A 82 -3.78 17.60 9.37
CA ARG A 82 -3.68 16.14 9.53
C ARG A 82 -2.77 15.53 8.46
N LEU A 83 -2.89 15.97 7.21
CA LEU A 83 -2.05 15.48 6.11
C LEU A 83 -0.59 15.89 6.30
N VAL A 84 -0.32 17.14 6.65
CA VAL A 84 1.04 17.65 6.92
C VAL A 84 1.68 16.91 8.10
N ALA A 85 0.94 16.73 9.21
CA ALA A 85 1.40 15.99 10.37
C ALA A 85 1.76 14.53 10.07
N SER A 86 1.17 13.94 9.02
CA SER A 86 1.48 12.56 8.62
C SER A 86 2.79 12.43 7.82
N LEU A 87 3.29 13.51 7.18
CA LEU A 87 4.44 13.45 6.29
C LEU A 87 5.74 12.98 6.96
N PRO A 88 6.12 13.45 8.17
CA PRO A 88 7.32 12.97 8.85
C PRO A 88 7.29 11.45 9.10
N THR A 89 6.13 10.93 9.51
CA THR A 89 5.97 9.48 9.77
C THR A 89 6.07 8.64 8.50
N LEU A 90 5.69 9.19 7.35
CA LEU A 90 5.87 8.54 6.06
C LEU A 90 7.36 8.50 5.67
N SER A 91 8.10 9.56 5.95
CA SER A 91 9.55 9.63 5.75
C SER A 91 10.32 8.66 6.61
N GLU A 92 10.06 8.64 7.91
CA GLU A 92 10.71 7.70 8.83
C GLU A 92 10.47 6.25 8.39
N LYS A 93 9.22 5.92 7.97
CA LYS A 93 8.90 4.57 7.50
C LYS A 93 9.62 4.22 6.21
N GLU A 94 9.73 5.14 5.26
CA GLU A 94 10.44 4.93 4.00
C GLU A 94 11.92 4.68 4.24
N GLU A 95 12.57 5.52 5.04
CA GLU A 95 13.99 5.41 5.40
C GLU A 95 14.27 4.03 6.01
N ARG A 96 13.49 3.63 7.02
CA ARG A 96 13.63 2.31 7.65
C ARG A 96 13.40 1.14 6.70
N LEU A 97 12.56 1.30 5.68
CA LEU A 97 12.36 0.27 4.65
C LEU A 97 13.56 0.20 3.70
N GLN A 98 14.11 1.35 3.32
CA GLN A 98 15.29 1.45 2.48
C GLN A 98 16.52 0.86 3.17
N GLU A 99 16.69 1.09 4.47
CA GLU A 99 17.77 0.48 5.28
C GLU A 99 17.66 -1.05 5.35
N LYS A 100 16.44 -1.58 5.50
CA LYS A 100 16.19 -3.03 5.58
C LYS A 100 16.29 -3.76 4.25
N LEU A 101 16.02 -3.08 3.14
CA LEU A 101 15.91 -3.71 1.83
C LEU A 101 17.19 -4.46 1.41
N PRO A 102 18.42 -3.91 1.57
CA PRO A 102 19.65 -4.61 1.25
C PRO A 102 19.84 -5.91 2.05
N GLU A 103 19.49 -5.92 3.33
CA GLU A 103 19.61 -7.10 4.20
C GLU A 103 18.69 -8.22 3.73
N ILE A 104 17.44 -7.88 3.42
CA ILE A 104 16.45 -8.84 2.92
C ILE A 104 16.85 -9.37 1.54
N GLN A 105 17.31 -8.50 0.64
CA GLN A 105 17.79 -8.92 -0.67
C GLN A 105 19.03 -9.83 -0.57
N LYS A 106 19.93 -9.57 0.38
CA LYS A 106 21.09 -10.45 0.64
C LYS A 106 20.62 -11.81 1.13
N ALA A 107 19.69 -11.87 2.07
CA ALA A 107 19.14 -13.12 2.58
C ALA A 107 18.40 -13.93 1.50
N GLU A 108 17.62 -13.26 0.66
CA GLU A 108 16.94 -13.90 -0.48
C GLU A 108 17.96 -14.43 -1.49
N ARG A 109 18.98 -13.66 -1.86
CA ARG A 109 20.05 -14.14 -2.78
C ARG A 109 20.74 -15.39 -2.25
N ALA A 110 21.08 -15.44 -0.96
CA ALA A 110 21.71 -16.61 -0.35
C ALA A 110 20.84 -17.87 -0.44
N GLN A 111 19.50 -17.74 -0.41
CA GLN A 111 18.60 -18.89 -0.61
C GLN A 111 18.59 -19.39 -2.06
N LEU A 112 18.97 -18.54 -3.02
CA LEU A 112 19.00 -18.88 -4.44
C LEU A 112 20.35 -19.45 -4.89
N GLU A 113 21.42 -19.35 -4.09
CA GLU A 113 22.77 -19.79 -4.46
C GLU A 113 22.88 -21.28 -4.79
N ASN A 114 22.01 -22.11 -4.20
CA ASN A 114 21.97 -23.56 -4.43
C ASN A 114 20.97 -23.98 -5.52
N LEU A 115 20.29 -23.04 -6.16
CA LEU A 115 19.36 -23.37 -7.24
C LEU A 115 20.14 -23.74 -8.49
N GLN A 116 19.84 -24.92 -9.02
CA GLN A 116 20.27 -25.32 -10.36
C GLN A 116 19.16 -24.97 -11.34
N PHE A 117 19.55 -24.34 -12.46
CA PHE A 117 18.62 -24.13 -13.56
C PHE A 117 18.29 -25.49 -14.20
N PRO A 118 17.01 -25.83 -14.43
CA PRO A 118 16.65 -27.12 -14.99
C PRO A 118 17.13 -27.21 -16.45
N ASP A 119 17.63 -28.39 -16.83
CA ASP A 119 17.84 -28.75 -18.23
C ASP A 119 16.48 -29.05 -18.88
N PHE A 120 16.23 -28.46 -20.04
CA PHE A 120 14.97 -28.61 -20.77
C PHE A 120 15.00 -29.75 -21.80
N GLY A 121 16.16 -30.38 -22.06
CA GLY A 121 16.25 -31.58 -22.90
C GLY A 121 15.59 -31.45 -24.28
N ILE A 122 15.68 -30.26 -24.90
CA ILE A 122 15.13 -29.93 -26.23
C ILE A 122 16.23 -29.74 -27.27
#